data_AF-A0A519KTX3-F1
#
_entry.id   AF-A0A519KTX3-F1
#
_cell.length_a   1.000
_cell.length_b   1.000
_cell.length_c   1.000
_cell.angle_alpha   90.00
_cell.angle_beta   90.00
_cell.angle_gamma   90.00
#
_symmetry.space_group_name_H-M   'P 1'
#
loop_
_entity.id
_entity.type
_entity.pdbx_description
1 polymer ?
#
loop_
_entity_poly.entity_id
_entity_poly.type
_entity_poly.pdbx_seq_one_letter_code
_entity_poly.pdbx_strand_id
1 'polypeptide(L)'
;MKTKSRLLGLAFASADLLIELDGDRNIAFFLGATPTPGMDLSGRPLASLLGHASRTIVEGLLRDVKPGLRTAPVDILMACGDGKVRRARLSAFALPDLAPAVSCALTWEGPAFALEIPQSAPLLDARGLIGRVRDTLTGQPDTGDLAFAFVDVPGLAATDDERFLRAASRIEAVLQAVSADGESAARLSPERFAVLRNTADTRDLASEVNEAGQAEGLSLTAAATQVSLSRSTPPDMVMKALRFALDGCIRDGAAVRPDVLFSDALRKTMQEAEEFRALVRSRQFELQYQPIVDLGTGAAHHFEALARLGGSTGPAATIRMAEELGLIEGFDLAVAEKVLKQLRQPGFG
;
A
#
# COMPACT_ATOMS: atom_id res chain seq x y z
N MET A 1 -40.73 31.96 -9.47
CA MET A 1 -40.14 30.60 -9.33
C MET A 1 -38.73 30.44 -9.91
N LYS A 2 -38.31 31.10 -11.01
CA LYS A 2 -36.99 30.83 -11.65
C LYS A 2 -35.75 31.30 -10.86
N THR A 3 -35.82 32.37 -10.07
CA THR A 3 -34.64 32.94 -9.39
C THR A 3 -34.17 32.10 -8.20
N LYS A 4 -35.08 31.63 -7.34
CA LYS A 4 -34.74 30.81 -6.15
C LYS A 4 -34.04 29.50 -6.54
N SER A 5 -34.57 28.78 -7.54
CA SER A 5 -33.96 27.54 -8.03
C SER A 5 -32.59 27.75 -8.69
N ARG A 6 -32.37 28.90 -9.35
CA ARG A 6 -31.07 29.26 -9.93
C ARG A 6 -30.02 29.54 -8.85
N LEU A 7 -30.39 30.34 -7.83
CA LEU A 7 -29.51 30.63 -6.70
C LEU A 7 -29.15 29.34 -5.94
N LEU A 8 -30.11 28.42 -5.78
CA LEU A 8 -29.85 27.13 -5.17
C LEU A 8 -28.86 26.28 -5.97
N GLY A 9 -29.02 26.23 -7.31
CA GLY A 9 -28.07 25.54 -8.18
C GLY A 9 -26.65 26.13 -8.10
N LEU A 10 -26.52 27.45 -8.05
CA LEU A 10 -25.23 28.13 -7.89
C LEU A 10 -24.61 27.85 -6.51
N ALA A 11 -25.42 27.78 -5.45
CA ALA A 11 -24.93 27.46 -4.12
C ALA A 11 -24.34 26.04 -4.06
N PHE A 12 -25.04 25.04 -4.62
CA PHE A 12 -24.55 23.65 -4.70
C PHE A 12 -23.39 23.45 -5.67
N ALA A 13 -23.22 24.30 -6.67
CA ALA A 13 -22.00 24.30 -7.48
C ALA A 13 -20.76 24.75 -6.69
N SER A 14 -20.95 25.37 -5.52
CA SER A 14 -19.88 25.95 -4.70
C SER A 14 -19.70 25.30 -3.33
N ALA A 15 -20.62 24.41 -2.91
CA ALA A 15 -20.66 23.83 -1.59
C ALA A 15 -21.40 22.48 -1.61
N ASP A 16 -20.96 21.55 -0.78
CA ASP A 16 -21.62 20.27 -0.58
C ASP A 16 -22.72 20.36 0.49
N LEU A 17 -22.51 21.19 1.52
CA LEU A 17 -23.41 21.40 2.63
C LEU A 17 -23.56 22.90 2.92
N LEU A 18 -24.80 23.35 2.99
CA LEU A 18 -25.17 24.70 3.39
C LEU A 18 -25.81 24.60 4.76
N ILE A 19 -25.38 25.43 5.71
CA ILE A 19 -25.99 25.52 7.04
C ILE A 19 -26.26 26.99 7.39
N GLU A 20 -27.30 27.22 8.16
CA GLU A 20 -27.58 28.51 8.79
C GLU A 20 -27.49 28.34 10.30
N LEU A 21 -26.73 29.22 10.93
CA LEU A 21 -26.57 29.25 12.38
C LEU A 21 -27.45 30.33 12.96
N ASP A 22 -28.16 30.04 14.05
CA ASP A 22 -28.85 31.06 14.84
C ASP A 22 -27.87 31.89 15.70
N GLY A 23 -28.42 32.84 16.47
CA GLY A 23 -27.62 33.69 17.36
C GLY A 23 -26.84 32.93 18.45
N ASP A 24 -27.28 31.71 18.79
CA ASP A 24 -26.65 30.82 19.76
C ASP A 24 -25.70 29.81 19.11
N ARG A 25 -25.48 29.92 17.79
CA ARG A 25 -24.62 29.06 16.96
C ARG A 25 -25.13 27.61 16.83
N ASN A 26 -26.44 27.42 17.02
CA ASN A 26 -27.10 26.17 16.67
C ASN A 26 -27.52 26.19 15.21
N ILE A 27 -27.54 25.01 14.59
CA ILE A 27 -27.92 24.86 13.19
C ILE A 27 -29.44 25.02 13.08
N ALA A 28 -29.89 26.19 12.63
CA ALA A 28 -31.31 26.50 12.43
C ALA A 28 -31.85 25.93 11.11
N PHE A 29 -30.98 25.83 10.09
CA PHE A 29 -31.31 25.27 8.79
C PHE A 29 -30.09 24.56 8.21
N PHE A 30 -30.31 23.48 7.46
CA PHE A 30 -29.27 22.84 6.67
C PHE A 30 -29.83 22.27 5.38
N LEU A 31 -28.97 22.18 4.37
CA LEU A 31 -29.31 21.57 3.08
C LEU A 31 -28.05 21.05 2.38
N GLY A 32 -28.08 19.81 1.90
CA GLY A 32 -26.97 19.19 1.18
C GLY A 32 -26.47 17.90 1.82
N ALA A 33 -25.21 17.57 1.57
CA ALA A 33 -24.55 16.35 2.03
C ALA A 33 -24.11 16.49 3.49
N THR A 34 -24.89 15.93 4.41
CA THR A 34 -24.59 15.89 5.85
C THR A 34 -23.37 15.00 6.15
N PRO A 35 -22.71 15.18 7.32
CA PRO A 35 -21.49 14.42 7.68
C PRO A 35 -21.68 12.91 7.64
N THR A 36 -22.86 12.46 8.06
CA THR A 36 -23.33 11.07 7.95
C THR A 36 -24.61 11.09 7.11
N PRO A 37 -24.80 10.15 6.15
CA PRO A 37 -26.02 10.09 5.34
C PRO A 37 -27.28 10.02 6.22
N GLY A 38 -28.23 10.94 5.99
CA GLY A 38 -29.51 10.98 6.72
C GLY A 38 -29.44 11.57 8.13
N MET A 39 -28.30 12.12 8.56
CA MET A 39 -28.17 12.76 9.86
C MET A 39 -28.94 14.09 9.92
N ASP A 40 -29.84 14.23 10.88
CA ASP A 40 -30.48 15.52 11.17
C ASP A 40 -29.57 16.41 12.01
N LEU A 41 -29.27 17.59 11.47
CA LEU A 41 -28.43 18.60 12.10
C LEU A 41 -29.24 19.67 12.85
N SER A 42 -30.56 19.71 12.67
CA SER A 42 -31.43 20.76 13.21
C SER A 42 -31.28 20.91 14.73
N GLY A 43 -31.08 22.14 15.18
CA GLY A 43 -30.96 22.51 16.59
C GLY A 43 -29.66 22.07 17.27
N ARG A 44 -28.74 21.40 16.57
CA ARG A 44 -27.46 21.00 17.16
C ARG A 44 -26.49 22.19 17.20
N PRO A 45 -25.68 22.34 18.27
CA PRO A 45 -24.59 23.30 18.27
C PRO A 45 -23.53 22.92 17.24
N LEU A 46 -23.11 23.85 16.38
CA LEU A 46 -22.06 23.55 15.38
C LEU A 46 -20.77 23.03 16.04
N ALA A 47 -20.40 23.59 17.18
CA ALA A 47 -19.22 23.17 17.95
C ALA A 47 -19.23 21.68 18.33
N SER A 48 -20.42 21.08 18.53
CA SER A 48 -20.54 19.65 18.86
C SER A 48 -20.14 18.73 17.70
N LEU A 49 -20.25 19.23 16.47
CA LEU A 49 -19.89 18.52 15.24
C LEU A 49 -18.43 18.78 14.84
N LEU A 50 -17.70 19.64 15.54
CA LEU A 50 -16.32 19.98 15.23
C LEU A 50 -15.34 19.22 16.13
N GLY A 51 -14.22 18.80 15.53
CA GLY A 51 -13.05 18.34 16.27
C GLY A 51 -12.49 19.43 17.19
N HIS A 52 -11.77 19.03 18.25
CA HIS A 52 -11.38 19.95 19.33
C HIS A 52 -10.60 21.19 18.84
N ALA A 53 -9.63 21.01 17.94
CA ALA A 53 -8.85 22.10 17.36
C ALA A 53 -9.68 23.03 16.45
N SER A 54 -10.66 22.47 15.75
CA SER A 54 -11.52 23.23 14.82
C SER A 54 -12.53 24.12 15.54
N ARG A 55 -12.91 23.80 16.79
CA ARG A 55 -13.82 24.63 17.59
C ARG A 55 -13.28 26.04 17.77
N THR A 56 -12.05 26.18 18.24
CA THR A 56 -11.42 27.49 18.48
C THR A 56 -11.32 28.32 17.20
N ILE A 57 -10.95 27.67 16.08
CA ILE A 57 -10.82 28.34 14.77
C ILE A 57 -12.17 28.86 14.29
N VAL A 58 -13.21 28.03 14.33
CA VAL A 58 -14.55 28.40 13.87
C VAL A 58 -15.18 29.44 14.81
N GLU A 59 -14.95 29.36 16.12
CA GLU A 59 -15.43 30.37 17.06
C GLU A 59 -14.80 31.75 16.83
N GLY A 60 -13.51 31.79 16.46
CA GLY A 60 -12.83 33.01 16.03
C GLY A 60 -13.42 33.54 14.73
N LEU A 61 -13.54 32.67 13.73
CA LEU A 61 -14.14 33.01 12.43
C LEU A 61 -15.53 33.64 12.59
N LEU A 62 -16.43 32.99 13.33
CA LEU A 62 -17.82 33.44 13.52
C LEU A 62 -17.90 34.74 14.33
N ARG A 63 -16.94 35.01 15.21
CA ARG A 63 -16.86 36.27 15.96
C ARG A 63 -16.47 37.44 15.05
N ASP A 64 -15.64 37.18 14.06
CA ASP A 64 -15.06 38.20 13.18
C ASP A 64 -15.85 38.42 11.88
N VAL A 65 -16.92 37.65 11.65
CA VAL A 65 -17.83 37.84 10.50
C VAL A 65 -18.42 39.24 10.53
N LYS A 66 -18.20 39.99 9.43
CA LYS A 66 -18.79 41.32 9.23
C LYS A 66 -20.03 41.21 8.34
N PRO A 67 -21.10 41.98 8.62
CA PRO A 67 -22.29 42.00 7.77
C PRO A 67 -21.94 42.30 6.30
N GLY A 68 -22.46 41.49 5.39
CA GLY A 68 -22.25 41.65 3.94
C GLY A 68 -20.88 41.22 3.42
N LEU A 69 -20.00 40.65 4.25
CA LEU A 69 -18.68 40.17 3.82
C LEU A 69 -18.53 38.66 4.05
N ARG A 70 -18.02 37.96 3.04
CA ARG A 70 -17.68 36.53 3.14
C ARG A 70 -16.31 36.38 3.78
N THR A 71 -16.19 35.45 4.72
CA THR A 71 -14.90 35.12 5.32
C THR A 71 -14.01 34.36 4.36
N ALA A 72 -12.70 34.40 4.59
CA ALA A 72 -11.82 33.40 4.01
C ALA A 72 -12.23 32.00 4.48
N PRO A 73 -12.08 30.96 3.64
CA PRO A 73 -12.33 29.59 4.06
C PRO A 73 -11.30 29.15 5.11
N VAL A 74 -11.74 28.38 6.09
CA VAL A 74 -10.88 27.73 7.10
C VAL A 74 -11.00 26.21 7.02
N ASP A 75 -9.90 25.51 7.26
CA ASP A 75 -9.88 24.05 7.30
C ASP A 75 -10.39 23.56 8.66
N ILE A 76 -11.32 22.61 8.61
CA ILE A 76 -11.96 22.03 9.78
C ILE A 76 -12.02 20.51 9.70
N LEU A 77 -12.11 19.88 10.87
CA LEU A 77 -12.48 18.48 11.03
C LEU A 77 -13.90 18.42 11.56
N MET A 78 -14.79 17.80 10.78
CA MET A 78 -16.19 17.58 11.15
C MET A 78 -16.41 16.13 11.55
N ALA A 79 -17.09 15.89 12.66
CA ALA A 79 -17.43 14.56 13.14
C ALA A 79 -18.47 13.89 12.23
N CYS A 80 -18.22 12.64 11.85
CA CYS A 80 -19.07 11.82 10.98
C CYS A 80 -19.72 10.64 11.71
N GLY A 81 -19.64 10.59 13.04
CA GLY A 81 -20.07 9.44 13.85
C GLY A 81 -19.00 8.35 13.95
N ASP A 82 -19.19 7.39 14.85
CA ASP A 82 -18.32 6.21 15.04
C ASP A 82 -16.82 6.52 15.21
N GLY A 83 -16.49 7.62 15.89
CA GLY A 83 -15.10 8.08 16.08
C GLY A 83 -14.41 8.59 14.81
N LYS A 84 -15.15 8.74 13.70
CA LYS A 84 -14.66 9.27 12.43
C LYS A 84 -14.87 10.77 12.33
N VAL A 85 -13.94 11.41 11.66
CA VAL A 85 -13.98 12.81 11.24
C VAL A 85 -13.73 12.91 9.75
N ARG A 86 -14.18 13.99 9.13
CA ARG A 86 -13.90 14.30 7.73
C ARG A 86 -13.43 15.73 7.62
N ARG A 87 -12.51 15.97 6.69
CA ARG A 87 -12.06 17.32 6.39
C ARG A 87 -13.09 18.09 5.61
N ALA A 88 -13.16 19.38 5.91
CA ALA A 88 -13.92 20.30 5.10
C ALA A 88 -13.31 21.70 5.16
N ARG A 89 -13.60 22.49 4.13
CA ARG A 89 -13.44 23.94 4.18
C ARG A 89 -14.75 24.59 4.54
N LEU A 90 -14.73 25.47 5.54
CA LEU A 90 -15.89 26.24 5.96
C LEU A 90 -15.68 27.73 5.64
N SER A 91 -16.66 28.34 5.00
CA SER A 91 -16.78 29.81 4.88
C SER A 91 -18.05 30.28 5.57
N ALA A 92 -18.04 31.49 6.12
CA ALA A 92 -19.20 32.13 6.74
C ALA A 92 -19.54 33.46 6.04
N PHE A 93 -20.83 33.81 6.09
CA PHE A 93 -21.36 35.06 5.56
C PHE A 93 -22.58 35.49 6.37
N ALA A 94 -22.59 36.74 6.86
CA ALA A 94 -23.74 37.31 7.54
C ALA A 94 -24.56 38.18 6.57
N LEU A 95 -25.77 37.72 6.21
CA LEU A 95 -26.76 38.57 5.54
C LEU A 95 -27.34 39.56 6.56
N PRO A 96 -27.28 40.88 6.32
CA PRO A 96 -27.90 41.86 7.22
C PRO A 96 -29.38 41.60 7.49
N ASP A 97 -30.13 41.18 6.46
CA ASP A 97 -31.57 40.91 6.54
C ASP A 97 -31.94 39.68 7.39
N LEU A 98 -30.97 38.80 7.65
CA LEU A 98 -31.15 37.56 8.43
C LEU A 98 -30.48 37.64 9.80
N ALA A 99 -29.93 38.80 10.20
CA ALA A 99 -29.29 38.95 11.50
C ALA A 99 -30.25 38.53 12.66
N PRO A 100 -29.76 37.79 13.67
CA PRO A 100 -28.36 37.46 13.96
C PRO A 100 -27.82 36.20 13.25
N ALA A 101 -28.56 35.62 12.31
CA ALA A 101 -28.17 34.37 11.68
C ALA A 101 -26.93 34.52 10.78
N VAL A 102 -26.14 33.45 10.73
CA VAL A 102 -24.93 33.36 9.90
C VAL A 102 -25.07 32.18 8.93
N SER A 103 -24.95 32.46 7.64
CA SER A 103 -24.94 31.43 6.61
C SER A 103 -23.52 30.88 6.46
N CYS A 104 -23.37 29.57 6.51
CA CYS A 104 -22.10 28.89 6.28
C CYS A 104 -22.19 27.93 5.09
N ALA A 105 -21.09 27.84 4.35
CA ALA A 105 -20.92 26.92 3.24
C ALA A 105 -19.76 25.98 3.55
N LEU A 106 -19.99 24.68 3.37
CA LEU A 106 -19.04 23.61 3.57
C LEU A 106 -18.70 22.90 2.25
N THR A 107 -17.42 22.60 2.05
CA THR A 107 -16.95 21.71 0.97
C THR A 107 -16.13 20.60 1.59
N TRP A 108 -16.49 19.35 1.33
CA TRP A 108 -15.82 18.16 1.83
C TRP A 108 -14.49 17.92 1.11
N GLU A 109 -13.49 17.47 1.87
CA GLU A 109 -12.20 17.06 1.33
C GLU A 109 -11.90 15.61 1.69
N GLY A 110 -11.67 14.76 0.68
CA GLY A 110 -11.36 13.35 0.88
C GLY A 110 -12.48 12.55 1.56
N PRO A 111 -12.24 11.28 1.92
CA PRO A 111 -13.16 10.45 2.70
C PRO A 111 -13.10 10.74 4.21
N ALA A 112 -14.06 10.20 4.98
CA ALA A 112 -14.02 10.26 6.44
C ALA A 112 -13.01 9.24 7.01
N PHE A 113 -12.28 9.62 8.06
CA PHE A 113 -11.21 8.83 8.69
C PHE A 113 -11.31 8.86 10.22
N ALA A 114 -10.75 7.88 10.92
CA ALA A 114 -10.74 7.86 12.40
C ALA A 114 -9.73 8.88 12.96
N LEU A 115 -10.08 9.67 13.99
CA LEU A 115 -9.11 10.60 14.61
C LEU A 115 -8.11 9.86 15.50
N GLU A 116 -8.56 8.84 16.23
CA GLU A 116 -7.67 8.00 17.04
C GLU A 116 -6.72 7.21 16.14
N ILE A 117 -5.44 7.18 16.52
CA ILE A 117 -4.49 6.23 15.95
C ILE A 117 -4.88 4.87 16.54
N PRO A 118 -5.30 3.89 15.71
CA PRO A 118 -5.66 2.58 16.24
C PRO A 118 -4.48 2.00 17.02
N GLN A 119 -4.74 1.47 18.21
CA GLN A 119 -3.71 0.72 18.93
C GLN A 119 -3.44 -0.56 18.15
N SER A 120 -2.22 -0.69 17.65
CA SER A 120 -1.74 -1.89 16.97
C SER A 120 -0.51 -2.43 17.68
N ALA A 121 -0.20 -3.71 17.47
CA ALA A 121 1.12 -4.22 17.80
C ALA A 121 2.19 -3.37 17.08
N PRO A 122 3.36 -3.16 17.70
CA PRO A 122 4.46 -2.50 17.01
C PRO A 122 4.86 -3.31 15.78
N LEU A 123 5.19 -2.62 14.69
CA LEU A 123 5.70 -3.29 13.50
C LEU A 123 6.99 -4.06 13.81
N LEU A 124 7.16 -5.17 13.13
CA LEU A 124 8.38 -5.97 13.15
C LEU A 124 9.52 -5.24 12.41
N ASP A 125 10.76 -5.64 12.67
CA ASP A 125 11.87 -5.36 11.76
C ASP A 125 11.97 -6.45 10.67
N ALA A 126 12.93 -6.32 9.76
CA ALA A 126 13.15 -7.30 8.69
C ALA A 126 13.36 -8.74 9.23
N ARG A 127 14.09 -8.89 10.35
CA ARG A 127 14.36 -10.21 10.95
C ARG A 127 13.13 -10.79 11.63
N GLY A 128 12.36 -9.95 12.32
CA GLY A 128 11.09 -10.29 12.94
C GLY A 128 10.08 -10.76 11.89
N LEU A 129 10.00 -10.08 10.75
CA LEU A 129 9.14 -10.50 9.64
C LEU A 129 9.52 -11.90 9.14
N ILE A 130 10.82 -12.18 8.96
CA ILE A 130 11.30 -13.51 8.54
C ILE A 130 10.90 -14.59 9.55
N GLY A 131 11.05 -14.30 10.85
CA GLY A 131 10.61 -15.20 11.92
C GLY A 131 9.11 -15.46 11.84
N ARG A 132 8.31 -14.39 11.70
CA ARG A 132 6.85 -14.50 11.63
C ARG A 132 6.39 -15.26 10.40
N VAL A 133 6.95 -14.96 9.23
CA VAL A 133 6.65 -15.68 7.97
C VAL A 133 6.92 -17.17 8.11
N ARG A 134 8.04 -17.56 8.72
CA ARG A 134 8.35 -18.98 8.98
C ARG A 134 7.27 -19.62 9.84
N ASP A 135 6.86 -18.96 10.92
CA ASP A 135 5.88 -19.51 11.85
C ASP A 135 4.49 -19.58 11.19
N THR A 136 4.14 -18.61 10.35
CA THR A 136 2.90 -18.60 9.56
C THR A 136 2.88 -19.68 8.47
N LEU A 137 4.02 -19.94 7.81
CA LEU A 137 4.12 -20.96 6.75
C LEU A 137 4.26 -22.39 7.30
N THR A 138 4.81 -22.56 8.51
CA THR A 138 4.92 -23.87 9.18
C THR A 138 3.75 -24.16 10.13
N GLY A 139 2.94 -23.15 10.43
CA GLY A 139 1.74 -23.20 11.26
C GLY A 139 0.51 -23.81 10.58
N GLN A 140 -0.69 -23.43 11.05
CA GLN A 140 -1.95 -24.10 10.65
C GLN A 140 -2.25 -24.00 9.13
N PRO A 141 -2.86 -25.04 8.52
CA PRO A 141 -2.98 -25.18 7.07
C PRO A 141 -3.98 -24.25 6.36
N ASP A 142 -4.61 -23.31 7.06
CA ASP A 142 -5.80 -22.58 6.54
C ASP A 142 -5.57 -21.08 6.29
N THR A 143 -4.31 -20.63 6.21
CA THR A 143 -3.96 -19.20 6.06
C THR A 143 -4.32 -18.57 4.71
N GLY A 144 -5.09 -19.25 3.86
CA GLY A 144 -5.41 -18.78 2.52
C GLY A 144 -4.18 -18.74 1.61
N ASP A 145 -4.35 -18.18 0.41
CA ASP A 145 -3.21 -17.85 -0.44
C ASP A 145 -2.60 -16.55 0.09
N LEU A 146 -1.28 -16.53 0.28
CA LEU A 146 -0.58 -15.39 0.89
C LEU A 146 0.14 -14.57 -0.17
N ALA A 147 0.47 -13.33 0.17
CA ALA A 147 1.32 -12.49 -0.64
C ALA A 147 2.14 -11.56 0.24
N PHE A 148 3.34 -11.21 -0.25
CA PHE A 148 4.08 -10.07 0.26
C PHE A 148 3.62 -8.81 -0.46
N ALA A 149 3.17 -7.82 0.29
CA ALA A 149 3.00 -6.46 -0.20
C ALA A 149 4.15 -5.59 0.31
N PHE A 150 4.79 -4.87 -0.60
CA PHE A 150 5.81 -3.87 -0.30
C PHE A 150 5.23 -2.49 -0.52
N VAL A 151 5.34 -1.62 0.48
CA VAL A 151 4.79 -0.27 0.46
C VAL A 151 5.92 0.73 0.62
N ASP A 152 6.10 1.58 -0.39
CA ASP A 152 7.02 2.71 -0.39
C ASP A 152 6.22 4.00 -0.15
N VAL A 153 6.64 4.81 0.83
CA VAL A 153 5.96 6.07 1.20
C VAL A 153 6.97 7.23 1.18
N PRO A 154 7.36 7.71 -0.01
CA PRO A 154 8.35 8.78 -0.13
C PRO A 154 7.91 10.04 0.63
N GLY A 155 8.82 10.62 1.39
CA GLY A 155 8.59 11.84 2.17
C GLY A 155 8.09 11.58 3.59
N LEU A 156 7.77 10.34 3.98
CA LEU A 156 7.29 10.04 5.34
C LEU A 156 8.37 10.26 6.42
N ALA A 157 9.64 10.07 6.08
CA ALA A 157 10.75 10.19 7.04
C ALA A 157 11.25 11.63 7.22
N ALA A 158 10.71 12.56 6.45
CA ALA A 158 11.11 13.95 6.51
C ALA A 158 10.33 14.66 7.62
N THR A 159 11.06 15.16 8.62
CA THR A 159 10.68 16.21 9.61
C THR A 159 10.34 15.71 11.02
N ASP A 160 10.85 16.42 12.04
CA ASP A 160 10.41 16.34 13.45
C ASP A 160 9.00 16.95 13.67
N ASP A 161 8.18 17.02 12.62
CA ASP A 161 6.83 17.58 12.66
C ASP A 161 5.87 16.51 13.20
N GLU A 162 5.14 16.84 14.27
CA GLU A 162 4.20 15.91 14.91
C GLU A 162 3.17 15.32 13.94
N ARG A 163 2.82 16.01 12.84
CA ARG A 163 1.91 15.48 11.82
C ARG A 163 2.52 14.27 11.11
N PHE A 164 3.82 14.27 10.84
CA PHE A 164 4.51 13.13 10.23
C PHE A 164 4.63 11.96 11.20
N LEU A 165 4.87 12.23 12.49
CA LEU A 165 4.87 11.20 13.52
C LEU A 165 3.50 10.53 13.66
N ARG A 166 2.41 11.32 13.72
CA ARG A 166 1.04 10.79 13.77
C ARG A 166 0.67 10.04 12.49
N ALA A 167 1.09 10.53 11.33
CA ALA A 167 0.83 9.88 10.05
C ALA A 167 1.55 8.54 9.99
N ALA A 168 2.82 8.48 10.42
CA ALA A 168 3.57 7.24 10.52
C ALA A 168 2.84 6.24 11.41
N SER A 169 2.46 6.61 12.65
CA SER A 169 1.75 5.69 13.54
C SER A 169 0.41 5.21 12.97
N ARG A 170 -0.34 6.07 12.25
CA ARG A 170 -1.57 5.65 11.58
C ARG A 170 -1.32 4.68 10.43
N ILE A 171 -0.30 4.94 9.62
CA ILE A 171 0.14 4.05 8.54
C ILE A 171 0.55 2.69 9.12
N GLU A 172 1.34 2.68 10.20
CA GLU A 172 1.75 1.44 10.88
C GLU A 172 0.53 0.63 11.34
N ALA A 173 -0.46 1.28 11.96
CA ALA A 173 -1.69 0.62 12.39
C ALA A 173 -2.53 0.07 11.22
N VAL A 174 -2.63 0.81 10.11
CA VAL A 174 -3.29 0.37 8.88
C VAL A 174 -2.60 -0.87 8.32
N LEU A 175 -1.27 -0.82 8.18
CA LEU A 175 -0.47 -1.94 7.68
C LEU A 175 -0.55 -3.17 8.57
N GLN A 176 -0.66 -2.97 9.89
CA GLN A 176 -0.86 -4.04 10.84
C GLN A 176 -2.24 -4.69 10.68
N ALA A 177 -3.30 -3.89 10.54
CA ALA A 177 -4.68 -4.36 10.38
C ALA A 177 -4.95 -5.07 9.04
N VAL A 178 -4.14 -4.79 8.00
CA VAL A 178 -4.23 -5.46 6.69
C VAL A 178 -3.34 -6.69 6.58
N SER A 179 -2.46 -6.93 7.55
CA SER A 179 -1.65 -8.15 7.60
C SER A 179 -2.52 -9.39 7.86
N ALA A 180 -2.07 -10.55 7.38
CA ALA A 180 -2.85 -11.79 7.35
C ALA A 180 -3.36 -12.25 8.72
N ASP A 181 -2.64 -11.90 9.78
CA ASP A 181 -2.88 -12.30 11.16
C ASP A 181 -2.93 -11.11 12.13
N GLY A 182 -2.98 -9.88 11.62
CA GLY A 182 -2.91 -8.68 12.44
C GLY A 182 -1.54 -8.43 13.07
N GLU A 183 -0.50 -9.22 12.77
CA GLU A 183 0.82 -9.15 13.41
C GLU A 183 1.99 -9.25 12.40
N SER A 184 1.72 -9.53 11.12
CA SER A 184 2.74 -9.76 10.07
C SER A 184 3.05 -8.54 9.20
N ALA A 185 3.21 -7.37 9.82
CA ALA A 185 3.66 -6.15 9.17
C ALA A 185 5.00 -5.72 9.76
N ALA A 186 5.87 -5.17 8.90
CA ALA A 186 7.22 -4.80 9.28
C ALA A 186 7.63 -3.46 8.69
N ARG A 187 8.36 -2.69 9.50
CA ARG A 187 9.05 -1.48 9.06
C ARG A 187 10.45 -1.88 8.61
N LEU A 188 10.69 -1.78 7.31
CA LEU A 188 12.01 -2.03 6.75
C LEU A 188 12.86 -0.79 6.92
N SER A 189 12.32 0.37 6.53
CA SER A 189 13.00 1.66 6.71
C SER A 189 12.00 2.73 7.17
N PRO A 190 12.46 3.95 7.49
CA PRO A 190 11.56 5.04 7.84
C PRO A 190 10.42 5.32 6.84
N GLU A 191 10.60 4.98 5.56
CA GLU A 191 9.63 5.21 4.46
C GLU A 191 9.17 3.93 3.76
N ARG A 192 9.58 2.75 4.24
CA ARG A 192 9.33 1.49 3.54
C ARG A 192 8.85 0.40 4.48
N PHE A 193 7.84 -0.32 4.02
CA PHE A 193 7.17 -1.33 4.81
C PHE A 193 6.97 -2.61 3.99
N ALA A 194 6.90 -3.74 4.68
CA ALA A 194 6.52 -5.01 4.11
C ALA A 194 5.41 -5.64 4.94
N VAL A 195 4.43 -6.22 4.27
CA VAL A 195 3.27 -6.84 4.91
C VAL A 195 3.03 -8.20 4.29
N LEU A 196 2.91 -9.24 5.12
CA LEU A 196 2.36 -10.52 4.70
C LEU A 196 0.84 -10.43 4.82
N ARG A 197 0.13 -10.58 3.70
CA ARG A 197 -1.32 -10.45 3.64
C ARG A 197 -1.96 -11.64 2.93
N ASN A 198 -3.25 -11.84 3.16
CA ASN A 198 -4.05 -12.80 2.40
C ASN A 198 -4.38 -12.20 1.02
N THR A 199 -4.25 -12.97 -0.06
CA THR A 199 -4.55 -12.51 -1.42
C THR A 199 -6.05 -12.28 -1.66
N ALA A 200 -6.92 -12.85 -0.82
CA ALA A 200 -8.35 -12.58 -0.83
C ALA A 200 -8.68 -11.15 -0.36
N ASP A 201 -7.76 -10.48 0.33
CA ASP A 201 -7.91 -9.08 0.70
C ASP A 201 -7.54 -8.17 -0.49
N THR A 202 -8.58 -7.59 -1.10
CA THR A 202 -8.47 -6.76 -2.30
C THR A 202 -8.31 -5.27 -2.00
N ARG A 203 -8.08 -4.88 -0.73
CA ARG A 203 -7.87 -3.48 -0.35
C ARG A 203 -6.62 -2.91 -1.02
N ASP A 204 -6.74 -1.69 -1.55
CA ASP A 204 -5.64 -0.93 -2.15
C ASP A 204 -4.78 -0.28 -1.06
N LEU A 205 -3.64 -0.92 -0.77
CA LEU A 205 -2.71 -0.46 0.26
C LEU A 205 -2.16 0.93 -0.01
N ALA A 206 -1.90 1.28 -1.27
CA ALA A 206 -1.38 2.61 -1.59
C ALA A 206 -2.45 3.67 -1.26
N SER A 207 -3.71 3.41 -1.60
CA SER A 207 -4.83 4.31 -1.26
C SER A 207 -5.01 4.43 0.25
N GLU A 208 -5.02 3.32 1.01
CA GLU A 208 -5.20 3.37 2.47
C GLU A 208 -4.08 4.14 3.17
N VAL A 209 -2.84 3.96 2.72
CA VAL A 209 -1.68 4.67 3.26
C VAL A 209 -1.75 6.16 2.91
N ASN A 210 -2.17 6.50 1.69
CA ASN A 210 -2.40 7.89 1.30
C ASN A 210 -3.53 8.53 2.11
N GLU A 211 -4.62 7.81 2.38
CA GLU A 211 -5.71 8.28 3.25
C GLU A 211 -5.25 8.47 4.69
N ALA A 212 -4.39 7.59 5.20
CA ALA A 212 -3.78 7.73 6.53
C ALA A 212 -2.85 8.95 6.63
N GLY A 213 -2.05 9.23 5.60
CA GLY A 213 -1.26 10.47 5.53
C GLY A 213 -2.14 11.70 5.39
N GLN A 214 -3.15 11.60 4.53
CA GLN A 214 -4.13 12.65 4.35
C GLN A 214 -4.76 12.97 5.69
N ALA A 215 -5.29 12.04 6.47
CA ALA A 215 -5.87 12.26 7.81
C ALA A 215 -5.09 13.23 8.73
N GLU A 216 -3.76 13.28 8.62
CA GLU A 216 -2.86 14.12 9.44
C GLU A 216 -2.38 15.41 8.74
N GLY A 217 -2.69 15.58 7.47
CA GLY A 217 -2.53 16.85 6.74
C GLY A 217 -1.48 16.74 5.64
N LEU A 218 -1.08 15.52 5.31
CA LEU A 218 0.03 15.23 4.44
C LEU A 218 -0.48 14.67 3.12
N SER A 219 0.03 15.23 2.03
CA SER A 219 -0.15 14.67 0.70
C SER A 219 1.00 13.70 0.44
N LEU A 220 0.78 12.42 0.76
CA LEU A 220 1.73 11.34 0.48
C LEU A 220 1.45 10.73 -0.91
N THR A 221 2.48 10.08 -1.46
CA THR A 221 2.39 9.40 -2.76
C THR A 221 2.89 7.96 -2.60
N ALA A 222 2.14 7.18 -1.82
CA ALA A 222 2.48 5.79 -1.56
C ALA A 222 2.41 4.96 -2.86
N ALA A 223 3.33 4.00 -2.98
CA ALA A 223 3.33 3.00 -4.02
C ALA A 223 3.33 1.61 -3.36
N ALA A 224 2.48 0.71 -3.86
CA ALA A 224 2.39 -0.66 -3.37
C ALA A 224 2.63 -1.65 -4.50
N THR A 225 3.47 -2.64 -4.25
CA THR A 225 3.74 -3.76 -5.17
C THR A 225 3.54 -5.06 -4.43
N GLN A 226 2.92 -6.05 -5.09
CA GLN A 226 2.60 -7.33 -4.48
C GLN A 226 3.29 -8.49 -5.19
N VAL A 227 3.78 -9.45 -4.42
CA VAL A 227 4.30 -10.73 -4.89
C VAL A 227 3.50 -11.85 -4.25
N SER A 228 2.79 -12.61 -5.07
CA SER A 228 1.94 -13.71 -4.60
C SER A 228 2.78 -14.92 -4.20
N LEU A 229 2.49 -15.49 -3.04
CA LEU A 229 3.01 -16.76 -2.58
C LEU A 229 1.99 -17.83 -2.93
N SER A 230 2.20 -18.54 -4.03
CA SER A 230 1.34 -19.68 -4.36
C SER A 230 1.43 -20.74 -3.26
N ARG A 231 0.33 -21.47 -2.98
CA ARG A 231 0.40 -22.67 -2.11
C ARG A 231 1.38 -23.73 -2.61
N SER A 232 1.68 -23.72 -3.91
CA SER A 232 2.68 -24.60 -4.51
C SER A 232 4.11 -24.14 -4.29
N THR A 233 4.32 -22.98 -3.66
CA THR A 233 5.65 -22.46 -3.33
C THR A 233 6.12 -23.13 -2.04
N PRO A 234 7.18 -23.94 -2.09
CA PRO A 234 7.71 -24.59 -0.90
C PRO A 234 8.12 -23.55 0.17
N PRO A 235 7.76 -23.73 1.44
CA PRO A 235 8.14 -22.80 2.50
C PRO A 235 9.65 -22.56 2.61
N ASP A 236 10.47 -23.58 2.35
CA ASP A 236 11.92 -23.48 2.37
C ASP A 236 12.46 -22.55 1.28
N MET A 237 11.84 -22.55 0.09
CA MET A 237 12.17 -21.61 -0.99
C MET A 237 11.91 -20.16 -0.56
N VAL A 238 10.76 -19.88 0.06
CA VAL A 238 10.43 -18.53 0.56
C VAL A 238 11.48 -18.08 1.58
N MET A 239 11.86 -18.98 2.50
CA MET A 239 12.88 -18.70 3.50
C MET A 239 14.28 -18.51 2.91
N LYS A 240 14.65 -19.29 1.88
CA LYS A 240 15.91 -19.14 1.15
C LYS A 240 15.99 -17.80 0.45
N ALA A 241 14.93 -17.35 -0.20
CA ALA A 241 14.89 -16.06 -0.85
C ALA A 241 14.94 -14.88 0.14
N LEU A 242 14.25 -15.00 1.29
CA LEU A 242 14.36 -14.03 2.38
C LEU A 242 15.81 -13.89 2.88
N ARG A 243 16.50 -15.02 3.08
CA ARG A 243 17.92 -15.03 3.45
C ARG A 243 18.81 -14.47 2.35
N PHE A 244 18.58 -14.88 1.11
CA PHE A 244 19.34 -14.42 -0.05
C PHE A 244 19.29 -12.89 -0.18
N ALA A 245 18.10 -12.30 -0.02
CA ALA A 245 17.94 -10.85 0.00
C ALA A 245 18.71 -10.19 1.14
N LEU A 246 18.68 -10.78 2.34
CA LEU A 246 19.40 -10.27 3.51
C LEU A 246 20.93 -10.34 3.32
N ASP A 247 21.43 -11.47 2.82
CA ASP A 247 22.85 -11.69 2.56
C ASP A 247 23.38 -10.79 1.44
N GLY A 248 22.57 -10.50 0.42
CA GLY A 248 22.89 -9.52 -0.62
C GLY A 248 23.14 -8.12 -0.02
N CYS A 249 22.32 -7.72 0.94
CA CYS A 249 22.47 -6.42 1.62
C CYS A 249 23.72 -6.35 2.49
N ILE A 250 24.11 -7.46 3.10
CA ILE A 250 25.32 -7.56 3.94
C ILE A 250 26.58 -7.53 3.04
N ARG A 251 26.57 -8.24 1.91
CA ARG A 251 27.70 -8.32 0.98
C ARG A 251 27.99 -7.02 0.24
N ASP A 252 26.96 -6.29 -0.17
CA ASP A 252 27.10 -5.03 -0.92
C ASP A 252 27.61 -3.85 -0.08
N GLY A 253 28.05 -4.10 1.17
CA GLY A 253 28.73 -3.10 1.99
C GLY A 253 27.83 -1.90 2.29
N ALA A 254 26.59 -2.16 2.73
CA ALA A 254 25.57 -1.14 2.99
C ALA A 254 25.92 -0.26 4.20
N ALA A 255 26.93 0.60 4.06
CA ALA A 255 27.29 1.61 5.04
C ALA A 255 26.27 2.77 5.09
N VAL A 256 25.28 2.82 4.17
CA VAL A 256 24.37 3.97 4.06
C VAL A 256 22.88 3.60 4.18
N ARG A 257 22.39 2.44 3.70
CA ARG A 257 20.97 2.03 3.81
C ARG A 257 20.73 0.50 3.62
N PRO A 258 21.05 -0.38 4.58
CA PRO A 258 20.85 -1.84 4.44
C PRO A 258 19.39 -2.23 4.18
N ASP A 259 18.43 -1.50 4.74
CA ASP A 259 17.02 -1.90 4.66
C ASP A 259 16.36 -1.57 3.31
N VAL A 260 16.90 -0.57 2.60
CA VAL A 260 16.47 -0.19 1.24
C VAL A 260 16.84 -1.30 0.27
N LEU A 261 18.09 -1.76 0.34
CA LEU A 261 18.59 -2.88 -0.46
C LEU A 261 17.79 -4.15 -0.14
N PHE A 262 17.38 -4.37 1.11
CA PHE A 262 16.70 -5.61 1.51
C PHE A 262 15.32 -5.74 0.87
N SER A 263 14.50 -4.70 0.95
CA SER A 263 13.18 -4.70 0.33
C SER A 263 13.26 -4.91 -1.18
N ASP A 264 14.18 -4.19 -1.83
CA ASP A 264 14.31 -4.22 -3.29
C ASP A 264 14.90 -5.56 -3.75
N ALA A 265 15.92 -6.07 -3.04
CA ALA A 265 16.51 -7.38 -3.30
C ALA A 265 15.48 -8.50 -3.10
N LEU A 266 14.73 -8.49 -1.99
CA LEU A 266 13.72 -9.52 -1.74
C LEU A 266 12.63 -9.53 -2.81
N ARG A 267 12.09 -8.35 -3.13
CA ARG A 267 11.08 -8.20 -4.17
C ARG A 267 11.60 -8.73 -5.51
N LYS A 268 12.81 -8.33 -5.89
CA LYS A 268 13.47 -8.76 -7.12
C LYS A 268 13.71 -10.27 -7.13
N THR A 269 14.28 -10.84 -6.07
CA THR A 269 14.53 -12.28 -5.93
C THR A 269 13.24 -13.10 -6.03
N MET A 270 12.16 -12.65 -5.39
CA MET A 270 10.85 -13.31 -5.49
C MET A 270 10.31 -13.28 -6.92
N GLN A 271 10.42 -12.13 -7.61
CA GLN A 271 9.97 -11.98 -8.99
C GLN A 271 10.78 -12.86 -9.95
N GLU A 272 12.12 -12.80 -9.88
CA GLU A 272 13.01 -13.61 -10.72
C GLU A 272 12.78 -15.11 -10.50
N ALA A 273 12.48 -15.51 -9.26
CA ALA A 273 12.15 -16.89 -8.93
C ALA A 273 10.83 -17.37 -9.58
N GLU A 274 9.79 -16.52 -9.59
CA GLU A 274 8.53 -16.84 -10.26
C GLU A 274 8.70 -16.90 -11.78
N GLU A 275 9.45 -15.96 -12.36
CA GLU A 275 9.80 -15.96 -13.79
C GLU A 275 10.56 -17.23 -14.17
N PHE A 276 11.54 -17.66 -13.36
CA PHE A 276 12.26 -18.91 -13.58
C PHE A 276 11.35 -20.13 -13.51
N ARG A 277 10.46 -20.21 -12.50
CA ARG A 277 9.49 -21.32 -12.40
C ARG A 277 8.54 -21.37 -13.59
N ALA A 278 8.09 -20.21 -14.07
CA ALA A 278 7.26 -20.13 -15.28
C ALA A 278 8.02 -20.64 -16.52
N LEU A 279 9.30 -20.25 -16.67
CA LEU A 279 10.17 -20.73 -17.74
C LEU A 279 10.36 -22.25 -17.69
N VAL A 280 10.64 -22.82 -16.51
CA VAL A 280 10.80 -24.28 -16.32
C VAL A 280 9.51 -25.02 -16.65
N ARG A 281 8.36 -24.58 -16.10
CA ARG A 281 7.04 -25.19 -16.30
C ARG A 281 6.64 -25.21 -17.78
N SER A 282 6.89 -24.10 -18.48
CA SER A 282 6.58 -23.94 -19.91
C SER A 282 7.64 -24.51 -20.85
N ARG A 283 8.76 -25.02 -20.32
CA ARG A 283 9.92 -25.54 -21.08
C ARG A 283 10.47 -24.51 -22.09
N GLN A 284 10.38 -23.23 -21.75
CA GLN A 284 10.82 -22.08 -22.56
C GLN A 284 12.35 -21.84 -22.45
N PHE A 285 13.12 -22.85 -22.82
CA PHE A 285 14.58 -22.79 -22.94
C PHE A 285 15.02 -23.64 -24.12
N GLU A 286 16.17 -23.35 -24.72
CA GLU A 286 16.70 -24.15 -25.83
C GLU A 286 17.83 -25.07 -25.35
N LEU A 287 18.06 -26.16 -26.08
CA LEU A 287 19.21 -27.04 -25.86
C LEU A 287 20.11 -26.97 -27.10
N GLN A 288 21.37 -26.64 -26.86
CA GLN A 288 22.44 -26.77 -27.85
C GLN A 288 23.31 -27.97 -27.48
N TYR A 289 23.86 -28.65 -28.48
CA TYR A 289 24.63 -29.87 -28.29
C TYR A 289 26.06 -29.65 -28.78
N GLN A 290 27.02 -29.65 -27.86
CA GLN A 290 28.43 -29.49 -28.18
C GLN A 290 29.08 -30.87 -28.34
N PRO A 291 29.65 -31.20 -29.51
CA PRO A 291 30.29 -32.51 -29.71
C PRO A 291 31.57 -32.63 -28.88
N ILE A 292 31.72 -33.78 -28.22
CA ILE A 292 32.96 -34.21 -27.58
C ILE A 292 33.51 -35.39 -28.39
N VAL A 293 34.72 -35.25 -28.89
CA VAL A 293 35.34 -36.21 -29.82
C VAL A 293 36.29 -37.16 -29.10
N ASP A 294 36.43 -38.36 -29.64
CA ASP A 294 37.51 -39.28 -29.29
C ASP A 294 38.84 -38.78 -29.90
N LEU A 295 39.89 -38.69 -29.09
CA LEU A 295 41.17 -38.09 -29.51
C LEU A 295 41.97 -38.97 -30.47
N GLY A 296 41.75 -40.29 -30.47
CA GLY A 296 42.46 -41.21 -31.35
C GLY A 296 41.87 -41.25 -32.76
N THR A 297 40.54 -41.20 -32.85
CA THR A 297 39.79 -41.37 -34.10
C THR A 297 39.28 -40.06 -34.69
N GLY A 298 39.14 -39.01 -33.87
CA GLY A 298 38.48 -37.75 -34.24
C GLY A 298 36.96 -37.87 -34.41
N ALA A 299 36.38 -39.05 -34.17
CA ALA A 299 34.95 -39.26 -34.27
C ALA A 299 34.21 -38.66 -33.06
N ALA A 300 32.96 -38.23 -33.25
CA ALA A 300 32.12 -37.78 -32.14
C ALA A 300 31.84 -38.96 -31.19
N HIS A 301 32.20 -38.82 -29.91
CA HIS A 301 31.94 -39.83 -28.88
C HIS A 301 30.58 -39.60 -28.22
N HIS A 302 30.29 -38.36 -27.85
CA HIS A 302 29.01 -37.95 -27.24
C HIS A 302 28.82 -36.44 -27.40
N PHE A 303 27.67 -35.92 -26.95
CA PHE A 303 27.36 -34.51 -26.99
C PHE A 303 27.03 -33.99 -25.59
N GLU A 304 27.59 -32.85 -25.22
CA GLU A 304 27.19 -32.11 -24.03
C GLU A 304 25.95 -31.26 -24.35
N ALA A 305 24.89 -31.44 -23.57
CA ALA A 305 23.66 -30.67 -23.71
C ALA A 305 23.75 -29.38 -22.89
N LEU A 306 23.80 -28.24 -23.57
CA LEU A 306 23.94 -26.91 -22.98
C LEU A 306 22.61 -26.16 -23.07
N ALA A 307 22.03 -25.87 -21.91
CA ALA A 307 20.79 -25.08 -21.84
C ALA A 307 21.03 -23.60 -22.15
N ARG A 308 20.12 -23.02 -22.92
CA ARG A 308 20.05 -21.59 -23.23
C ARG A 308 18.76 -21.02 -22.67
N LEU A 309 18.90 -20.20 -21.64
CA LEU A 309 17.83 -19.43 -21.03
C LEU A 309 17.72 -18.11 -21.80
N GLY A 310 16.51 -17.73 -22.23
CA GLY A 310 16.29 -16.40 -22.83
C GLY A 310 16.44 -15.29 -21.78
N GLY A 311 16.95 -14.11 -22.16
CA GLY A 311 17.10 -12.95 -21.26
C GLY A 311 18.39 -12.14 -21.50
N SER A 312 18.48 -10.96 -20.87
CA SER A 312 19.63 -10.04 -20.98
C SER A 312 20.81 -10.38 -20.04
N THR A 313 20.55 -11.13 -18.97
CA THR A 313 21.56 -11.68 -18.07
C THR A 313 21.92 -13.10 -18.50
N GLY A 314 23.20 -13.38 -18.71
CA GLY A 314 23.65 -14.70 -19.14
C GLY A 314 23.25 -15.84 -18.16
N PRO A 315 23.20 -17.10 -18.63
CA PRO A 315 22.62 -18.23 -17.88
C PRO A 315 23.19 -18.41 -16.47
N ALA A 316 24.48 -18.08 -16.28
CA ALA A 316 25.17 -18.31 -15.01
C ALA A 316 24.56 -17.56 -13.82
N ALA A 317 24.03 -16.35 -14.00
CA ALA A 317 23.42 -15.60 -12.91
C ALA A 317 22.08 -16.23 -12.48
N THR A 318 21.25 -16.58 -13.46
CA THR A 318 19.96 -17.23 -13.26
C THR A 318 20.12 -18.62 -12.63
N ILE A 319 21.10 -19.41 -13.08
CA ILE A 319 21.37 -20.74 -12.51
C ILE A 319 21.84 -20.64 -11.07
N ARG A 320 22.76 -19.72 -10.73
CA ARG A 320 23.17 -19.50 -9.34
C ARG A 320 22.00 -19.12 -8.44
N MET A 321 21.12 -18.24 -8.91
CA MET A 321 19.90 -17.92 -8.18
C MET A 321 19.02 -19.17 -7.99
N ALA A 322 18.83 -19.96 -9.05
CA ALA A 322 18.04 -21.19 -8.96
C ALA A 322 18.63 -22.20 -7.96
N GLU A 323 19.95 -22.32 -7.87
CA GLU A 323 20.65 -23.15 -6.88
C GLU A 323 20.42 -22.64 -5.45
N GLU A 324 20.67 -21.35 -5.20
CA GLU A 324 20.48 -20.71 -3.89
C GLU A 324 19.03 -20.83 -3.38
N LEU A 325 18.07 -20.76 -4.30
CA LEU A 325 16.64 -20.89 -3.99
C LEU A 325 16.14 -22.34 -3.96
N GLY A 326 16.97 -23.32 -4.34
CA GLY A 326 16.57 -24.73 -4.43
C GLY A 326 15.59 -25.03 -5.58
N LEU A 327 15.57 -24.20 -6.62
CA LEU A 327 14.76 -24.37 -7.82
C LEU A 327 15.45 -25.21 -8.90
N ILE A 328 16.75 -25.46 -8.75
CA ILE A 328 17.57 -26.11 -9.79
C ILE A 328 17.11 -27.54 -10.10
N GLU A 329 16.62 -28.28 -9.12
CA GLU A 329 16.18 -29.68 -9.29
C GLU A 329 15.06 -29.81 -10.34
N GLY A 330 14.08 -28.89 -10.31
CA GLY A 330 12.99 -28.87 -11.27
C GLY A 330 13.46 -28.53 -12.69
N PHE A 331 14.50 -27.70 -12.80
CA PHE A 331 15.12 -27.36 -14.07
C PHE A 331 15.93 -28.55 -14.63
N ASP A 332 16.74 -29.20 -13.81
CA ASP A 332 17.52 -30.39 -14.21
C ASP A 332 16.62 -31.49 -14.76
N LEU A 333 15.49 -31.75 -14.07
CA LEU A 333 14.50 -32.70 -14.55
C LEU A 333 13.89 -32.27 -15.90
N ALA A 334 13.54 -30.99 -16.05
CA ALA A 334 13.00 -30.46 -17.31
C ALA A 334 14.01 -30.56 -18.47
N VAL A 335 15.30 -30.35 -18.20
CA VAL A 335 16.39 -30.53 -19.16
C VAL A 335 16.50 -32.00 -19.56
N ALA A 336 16.56 -32.92 -18.59
CA ALA A 336 16.64 -34.35 -18.84
C ALA A 336 15.45 -34.86 -19.68
N GLU A 337 14.23 -34.45 -19.36
CA GLU A 337 13.04 -34.78 -20.15
C GLU A 337 13.15 -34.30 -21.60
N LYS A 338 13.66 -33.08 -21.81
CA LYS A 338 13.79 -32.49 -23.15
C LYS A 338 14.86 -33.19 -23.97
N VAL A 339 15.99 -33.57 -23.36
CA VAL A 339 17.03 -34.40 -23.98
C VAL A 339 16.46 -35.78 -24.35
N LEU A 340 15.79 -36.47 -23.42
CA LEU A 340 15.19 -37.78 -23.69
C LEU A 340 14.15 -37.73 -24.81
N LYS A 341 13.36 -36.64 -24.87
CA LYS A 341 12.42 -36.41 -25.97
C LYS A 341 13.14 -36.25 -27.31
N GLN A 342 14.29 -35.55 -27.34
CA GLN A 342 15.10 -35.38 -28.54
C GLN A 342 15.69 -36.71 -29.01
N LEU A 343 16.28 -37.50 -28.10
CA LEU A 343 16.89 -38.80 -28.41
C LEU A 343 15.89 -39.82 -28.98
N ARG A 344 14.61 -39.70 -28.63
CA ARG A 344 13.53 -40.53 -29.17
C ARG A 344 13.06 -40.12 -30.56
N GLN A 345 13.53 -38.98 -31.09
CA GLN A 345 13.19 -38.56 -32.46
C GLN A 345 14.06 -39.30 -33.48
N PRO A 346 13.51 -39.67 -34.65
CA PRO A 346 14.28 -40.27 -35.72
C PRO A 346 15.48 -39.38 -36.12
N GLY A 347 16.67 -39.97 -36.20
CA GLY A 347 17.91 -39.27 -36.58
C GLY A 347 18.71 -38.65 -35.43
N PHE A 348 18.29 -38.84 -34.18
CA PHE A 348 18.96 -38.29 -32.99
C PHE A 348 19.33 -39.34 -31.93
N GLY A 349 19.26 -40.63 -32.26
CA GLY A 349 19.62 -41.76 -31.40
C GLY A 349 20.34 -42.85 -32.17
#